data_AF-A0A9E1X572-F1
#
_entry.id   AF-A0A9E1X572-F1
#
_cell.length_a   1.000
_cell.length_b   1.000
_cell.length_c   1.000
_cell.angle_alpha   90.00
_cell.angle_beta   90.00
_cell.angle_gamma   90.00
#
_symmetry.space_group_name_H-M   'P 1'
#
loop_
_entity.id
_entity.type
_entity.pdbx_description
1 polymer ?
#
loop_
_entity_poly.entity_id
_entity_poly.type
_entity_poly.pdbx_seq_one_letter_code
_entity_poly.pdbx_strand_id
1 'polypeptide(L)'
;MAKTEPDLTVRLAALFHDIAKPRTRSFEHGGVTFRHHEVVGARMARRRLAAMGYSEPVIDEVAEMVRLSGRFKGYAEGWSDAAVRRYARDAGPLLGRLNHLIRCDCTTRNKVRAAGIQALMDDLEFRIAELAEQARVAAERPDMDGAAVMAYLGIGPGREIGEALAFLLALKRSEGEMERSEMEARLDIWWSERS
;
A
#
# COMPACT_ATOMS: atom_id res chain seq x y z
N MET A 1 27.21 12.55 5.12
CA MET A 1 26.06 12.95 4.30
C MET A 1 24.79 12.69 5.09
N ALA A 2 23.81 13.60 5.05
CA ALA A 2 22.54 13.42 5.75
C ALA A 2 21.85 12.14 5.26
N LYS A 3 21.34 11.33 6.19
CA LYS A 3 20.65 10.06 5.87
C LYS A 3 19.21 10.26 5.38
N THR A 4 18.73 11.51 5.35
CA THR A 4 17.37 11.89 4.94
C THR A 4 17.40 13.09 4.00
N GLU A 5 16.53 13.06 3.00
CA GLU A 5 16.09 14.27 2.30
C GLU A 5 15.59 15.33 3.30
N PRO A 6 15.63 16.62 2.96
CA PRO A 6 15.11 17.70 3.81
C PRO A 6 13.58 17.76 3.87
N ASP A 7 12.92 16.59 3.97
CA ASP A 7 11.48 16.49 4.23
C ASP A 7 11.22 16.75 5.73
N LEU A 8 10.50 17.84 6.01
CA LEU A 8 10.14 18.27 7.36
C LEU A 8 9.35 17.20 8.11
N THR A 9 8.37 16.59 7.45
CA THR A 9 7.46 15.60 8.03
C THR A 9 8.24 14.35 8.45
N VAL A 10 9.14 13.85 7.61
CA VAL A 10 10.02 12.70 7.94
C VAL A 10 10.94 13.02 9.10
N ARG A 11 11.54 14.22 9.12
CA ARG A 11 12.46 14.64 10.21
C ARG A 11 11.75 14.79 11.55
N LEU A 12 10.55 15.38 11.55
CA LEU A 12 9.73 15.47 12.75
C LEU A 12 9.30 14.07 13.21
N ALA A 13 8.86 13.19 12.31
CA ALA A 13 8.53 11.82 12.68
C ALA A 13 9.74 11.08 13.26
N ALA A 14 10.93 11.22 12.67
CA ALA A 14 12.16 10.64 13.21
C ALA A 14 12.46 11.14 14.63
N LEU A 15 12.25 12.43 14.90
CA LEU A 15 12.41 13.01 16.24
C LEU A 15 11.39 12.45 17.25
N PHE A 16 10.16 12.19 16.81
CA PHE A 16 9.04 11.83 17.69
C PHE A 16 8.73 10.33 17.79
N HIS A 17 9.23 9.48 16.88
CA HIS A 17 8.74 8.09 16.74
C HIS A 17 8.81 7.27 18.03
N ASP A 18 9.81 7.55 18.87
CA ASP A 18 10.08 6.85 20.12
C ASP A 18 9.75 7.69 21.38
N ILE A 19 9.13 8.87 21.24
CA ILE A 19 8.96 9.83 22.34
C ILE A 19 8.24 9.26 23.56
N ALA A 20 7.41 8.23 23.36
CA ALA A 20 6.63 7.61 24.42
C ALA A 20 7.31 6.41 25.09
N LYS A 21 8.45 5.89 24.60
CA LYS A 21 9.14 4.75 25.20
C LYS A 21 9.33 4.90 26.73
N PRO A 22 9.77 6.05 27.27
CA PRO A 22 9.91 6.20 28.73
C PRO A 22 8.59 6.05 29.49
N ARG A 23 7.46 6.49 28.90
CA ARG A 23 6.13 6.44 29.53
C ARG A 23 5.47 5.08 29.45
N THR A 24 5.83 4.27 28.47
CA THR A 24 5.26 2.93 28.25
C THR A 24 6.22 1.82 28.68
N ARG A 25 7.27 2.16 29.43
CA ARG A 25 8.25 1.21 29.94
C ARG A 25 7.61 0.31 31.01
N SER A 26 7.65 -1.00 30.80
CA SER A 26 7.20 -2.01 31.79
C SER A 26 8.27 -3.08 32.03
N PHE A 27 8.29 -3.64 33.25
CA PHE A 27 9.20 -4.70 33.71
C PHE A 27 8.49 -6.03 33.99
N GLU A 28 7.17 -6.09 33.79
CA GLU A 28 6.30 -7.20 34.23
C GLU A 28 6.57 -8.54 33.52
N HIS A 29 7.43 -8.57 32.49
CA HIS A 29 7.63 -9.74 31.63
C HIS A 29 9.08 -10.25 31.63
N GLY A 30 9.75 -10.13 32.78
CA GLY A 30 11.14 -10.58 32.95
C GLY A 30 12.17 -9.76 32.18
N GLY A 31 11.77 -8.60 31.66
CA GLY A 31 12.61 -7.70 30.88
C GLY A 31 11.93 -6.35 30.60
N VAL A 32 12.68 -5.41 30.05
CA VAL A 32 12.16 -4.07 29.70
C VAL A 32 11.35 -4.16 28.41
N THR A 33 10.10 -3.74 28.45
CA THR A 33 9.21 -3.67 27.28
C THR A 33 8.64 -2.26 27.09
N PHE A 34 8.27 -1.94 25.85
CA PHE A 34 7.70 -0.64 25.46
C PHE A 34 6.43 -0.85 24.63
N ARG A 35 5.50 -1.69 25.09
CA ARG A 35 4.31 -2.05 24.31
C ARG A 35 3.44 -0.81 24.05
N HIS A 36 2.91 -0.67 22.83
CA HIS A 36 2.03 0.41 22.40
C HIS A 36 2.63 1.83 22.47
N HIS A 37 3.96 1.96 22.51
CA HIS A 37 4.61 3.27 22.56
C HIS A 37 4.32 4.10 21.31
N GLU A 38 4.09 3.48 20.16
CA GLU A 38 3.78 4.16 18.90
C GLU A 38 2.45 4.93 19.00
N VAL A 39 1.44 4.32 19.63
CA VAL A 39 0.10 4.93 19.81
C VAL A 39 0.15 6.07 20.83
N VAL A 40 0.85 5.88 21.94
CA VAL A 40 1.05 6.93 22.95
C VAL A 40 1.92 8.06 22.36
N GLY A 41 2.92 7.70 21.56
CA GLY A 41 3.84 8.59 20.86
C GLY A 41 3.12 9.49 19.88
N ALA A 42 2.22 8.95 19.06
CA ALA A 42 1.41 9.72 18.12
C ALA A 42 0.57 10.79 18.84
N ARG A 43 -0.07 10.44 19.96
CA ARG A 43 -0.83 11.39 20.79
C ARG A 43 0.05 12.45 21.44
N MET A 44 1.30 12.11 21.76
CA MET A 44 2.28 13.07 22.28
C MET A 44 2.78 14.01 21.18
N ALA A 45 3.13 13.47 20.02
CA ALA A 45 3.56 14.23 18.85
C ALA A 45 2.51 15.26 18.45
N ARG A 46 1.24 14.85 18.31
CA ARG A 46 0.12 15.76 18.00
C ARG A 46 0.07 16.96 18.94
N ARG A 47 0.05 16.72 20.27
CA ARG A 47 -0.01 17.80 21.28
C ARG A 47 1.21 18.72 21.23
N ARG A 48 2.40 18.18 21.00
CA ARG A 48 3.64 18.97 20.96
C ARG A 48 3.73 19.82 19.69
N LEU A 49 3.39 19.25 18.54
CA LEU A 49 3.40 19.97 17.26
C LEU A 49 2.36 21.08 17.23
N ALA A 50 1.15 20.84 17.76
CA ALA A 50 0.13 21.86 17.93
C ALA A 50 0.62 23.03 18.82
N ALA A 51 1.25 22.72 19.96
CA ALA A 51 1.81 23.75 20.84
C ALA A 51 2.98 24.54 20.22
N MET A 52 3.66 23.96 19.22
CA MET A 52 4.72 24.62 18.45
C MET A 52 4.18 25.40 17.23
N GLY A 53 2.87 25.38 16.97
CA GLY A 53 2.25 26.14 15.89
C GLY A 53 2.39 25.54 14.49
N TYR A 54 2.66 24.22 14.38
CA TYR A 54 2.62 23.54 13.08
C TYR A 54 1.19 23.48 12.51
N SER A 55 1.05 23.40 11.19
CA SER A 55 -0.24 23.25 10.53
C SER A 55 -0.87 21.88 10.79
N GLU A 56 -2.20 21.81 10.78
CA GLU A 56 -2.94 20.55 11.02
C GLU A 56 -2.51 19.41 10.07
N PRO A 57 -2.29 19.64 8.76
CA PRO A 57 -1.78 18.58 7.88
C PRO A 57 -0.43 18.01 8.33
N VAL A 58 0.52 18.86 8.74
CA VAL A 58 1.83 18.38 9.22
C VAL A 58 1.66 17.61 10.53
N ILE A 59 0.80 18.08 11.43
CA ILE A 59 0.49 17.42 12.70
C ILE A 59 -0.07 16.02 12.44
N ASP A 60 -1.06 15.91 11.54
CA ASP A 60 -1.73 14.67 11.20
C ASP A 60 -0.76 13.66 10.57
N GLU A 61 0.00 14.09 9.56
CA GLU A 61 0.97 13.24 8.87
C GLU A 61 2.08 12.74 9.81
N VAL A 62 2.64 13.62 10.66
CA VAL A 62 3.69 13.23 11.60
C VAL A 62 3.14 12.29 12.66
N ALA A 63 1.97 12.59 13.25
CA ALA A 63 1.37 11.71 14.25
C ALA A 63 1.07 10.32 13.66
N GLU A 64 0.63 10.26 12.41
CA GLU A 64 0.35 9.00 11.74
C GLU A 64 1.63 8.21 11.43
N MET A 65 2.69 8.86 10.94
CA MET A 65 3.98 8.20 10.77
C MET A 65 4.57 7.68 12.09
N VAL A 66 4.43 8.42 13.19
CA VAL A 66 4.84 7.95 14.53
C VAL A 66 4.02 6.73 14.95
N ARG A 67 2.73 6.69 14.65
CA ARG A 67 1.86 5.54 14.95
C ARG A 67 2.24 4.30 14.14
N LEU A 68 2.71 4.49 12.91
CA LEU A 68 3.02 3.43 11.96
C LEU A 68 4.49 2.98 11.99
N SER A 69 5.40 3.73 12.62
CA SER A 69 6.86 3.50 12.61
C SER A 69 7.26 2.07 13.02
N GLY A 70 6.55 1.47 13.98
CA GLY A 70 6.80 0.11 14.45
C GLY A 70 6.25 -1.01 13.55
N ARG A 71 5.45 -0.69 12.50
CA ARG A 71 4.72 -1.69 11.70
C ARG A 71 5.61 -2.62 10.89
N PHE A 72 6.80 -2.16 10.48
CA PHE A 72 7.77 -2.98 9.75
C PHE A 72 8.39 -4.09 10.60
N LYS A 73 8.28 -4.01 11.93
CA LYS A 73 8.83 -5.02 12.83
C LYS A 73 8.26 -6.41 12.51
N GLY A 74 9.15 -7.39 12.37
CA GLY A 74 8.80 -8.77 12.04
C GLY A 74 8.68 -9.04 10.54
N TYR A 75 8.98 -8.08 9.66
CA TYR A 75 8.99 -8.34 8.21
C TYR A 75 9.91 -9.51 7.83
N ALA A 76 11.10 -9.56 8.44
CA ALA A 76 12.08 -10.63 8.25
C ALA A 76 11.59 -12.03 8.66
N GLU A 77 10.49 -12.13 9.41
CA GLU A 77 9.89 -13.40 9.84
C GLU A 77 8.97 -14.00 8.76
N GLY A 78 8.78 -13.31 7.62
CA GLY A 78 8.03 -13.81 6.46
C GLY A 78 6.58 -13.33 6.44
N TRP A 79 6.35 -12.16 5.84
CA TRP A 79 4.99 -11.63 5.67
C TRP A 79 4.24 -12.26 4.49
N SER A 80 2.96 -12.54 4.70
CA SER A 80 2.02 -12.88 3.62
C SER A 80 1.66 -11.66 2.77
N ASP A 81 1.18 -11.88 1.55
CA ASP A 81 0.72 -10.79 0.67
C ASP A 81 -0.39 -9.96 1.29
N ALA A 82 -1.27 -10.58 2.08
CA ALA A 82 -2.30 -9.87 2.82
C ALA A 82 -1.71 -8.90 3.86
N ALA A 83 -0.60 -9.27 4.51
CA ALA A 83 0.11 -8.40 5.44
C ALA A 83 0.81 -7.25 4.70
N VAL A 84 1.45 -7.52 3.56
CA VAL A 84 2.08 -6.48 2.71
C VAL A 84 1.03 -5.48 2.21
N ARG A 85 -0.10 -5.96 1.67
CA ARG A 85 -1.21 -5.09 1.25
C ARG A 85 -1.77 -4.26 2.40
N ARG A 86 -1.89 -4.85 3.60
CA ARG A 86 -2.36 -4.12 4.79
C ARG A 86 -1.37 -3.03 5.20
N TYR A 87 -0.07 -3.29 5.18
CA TYR A 87 0.94 -2.27 5.45
C TYR A 87 0.85 -1.09 4.47
N ALA A 88 0.81 -1.38 3.17
CA ALA A 88 0.67 -0.35 2.15
C ALA A 88 -0.63 0.44 2.29
N ARG A 89 -1.76 -0.23 2.55
CA ARG A 89 -3.06 0.42 2.76
C ARG A 89 -3.08 1.30 4.01
N ASP A 90 -2.55 0.80 5.13
CA ASP A 90 -2.52 1.53 6.40
C ASP A 90 -1.67 2.80 6.27
N ALA A 91 -0.57 2.75 5.51
CA ALA A 91 0.28 3.91 5.27
C ALA A 91 -0.29 4.87 4.20
N GLY A 92 -1.01 4.35 3.20
CA GLY A 92 -1.68 5.16 2.19
C GLY A 92 -0.73 6.16 1.50
N PRO A 93 -1.08 7.46 1.43
CA PRO A 93 -0.22 8.49 0.86
C PRO A 93 1.14 8.65 1.56
N LEU A 94 1.27 8.22 2.82
CA LEU A 94 2.50 8.33 3.60
C LEU A 94 3.48 7.18 3.37
N LEU A 95 3.14 6.18 2.54
CA LEU A 95 3.94 4.97 2.37
C LEU A 95 5.41 5.26 2.05
N GLY A 96 5.69 6.13 1.09
CA GLY A 96 7.08 6.50 0.75
C GLY A 96 7.82 7.16 1.91
N ARG A 97 7.17 8.09 2.63
CA ARG A 97 7.75 8.77 3.80
C ARG A 97 7.96 7.80 4.98
N LEU A 98 7.05 6.86 5.19
CA LEU A 98 7.16 5.84 6.22
C LEU A 98 8.33 4.90 5.96
N ASN A 99 8.47 4.41 4.72
CA ASN A 99 9.60 3.58 4.33
C ASN A 99 10.93 4.30 4.50
N HIS A 100 10.98 5.59 4.11
CA HIS A 100 12.15 6.43 4.32
C HIS A 100 12.47 6.60 5.80
N LEU A 101 11.47 6.88 6.65
CA LEU A 101 11.64 6.95 8.11
C LEU A 101 12.29 5.67 8.67
N ILE A 102 11.78 4.50 8.29
CA ILE A 102 12.30 3.20 8.76
C ILE A 102 13.76 2.99 8.32
N ARG A 103 14.10 3.33 7.07
CA ARG A 103 15.48 3.26 6.58
C ARG A 103 16.43 4.12 7.41
N CYS A 104 15.97 5.28 7.86
CA CYS A 104 16.76 6.24 8.63
C CYS A 104 16.87 5.88 10.11
N ASP A 105 15.87 5.20 10.66
CA ASP A 105 15.87 4.68 12.04
C ASP A 105 16.90 3.55 12.25
N CYS A 106 17.50 3.04 11.17
CA CYS A 106 18.66 2.16 11.27
C CYS A 106 19.87 2.88 11.91
N THR A 107 19.91 2.87 13.25
CA THR A 107 20.92 3.52 14.10
C THR A 107 22.11 2.61 14.42
N THR A 108 22.07 1.33 14.02
CA THR A 108 23.19 0.40 14.23
C THR A 108 24.46 0.85 13.51
N ARG A 109 25.60 0.79 14.22
CA ARG A 109 26.94 0.99 13.63
C ARG A 109 27.44 -0.24 12.87
N ASN A 110 26.82 -1.40 13.07
CA ASN A 110 27.17 -2.63 12.35
C ASN A 110 26.65 -2.53 10.90
N LYS A 111 27.59 -2.42 9.95
CA LYS A 111 27.31 -2.27 8.51
C LYS A 111 26.52 -3.45 7.93
N VAL A 112 26.80 -4.68 8.39
CA VAL A 112 26.10 -5.89 7.92
C VAL A 112 24.64 -5.86 8.34
N ARG A 113 24.36 -5.52 9.61
CA ARG A 113 22.98 -5.37 10.09
C ARG A 113 22.25 -4.22 9.38
N ALA A 114 22.94 -3.11 9.16
CA ALA A 114 22.36 -1.98 8.43
C ALA A 114 21.99 -2.37 7.00
N ALA A 115 22.90 -3.04 6.27
CA ALA A 115 22.65 -3.54 4.92
C ALA A 115 21.48 -4.53 4.89
N GLY A 116 21.37 -5.42 5.88
CA GLY A 116 20.23 -6.35 6.00
C GLY A 116 18.88 -5.63 6.13
N ILE A 117 18.81 -4.57 6.94
CA ILE A 117 17.58 -3.76 7.07
C ILE A 117 17.24 -3.05 5.76
N GLN A 118 18.24 -2.51 5.06
CA GLN A 118 18.01 -1.88 3.75
C GLN A 118 17.48 -2.88 2.72
N ALA A 119 18.09 -4.07 2.64
CA ALA A 119 17.64 -5.11 1.73
C ALA A 119 16.22 -5.60 2.01
N LEU A 120 15.83 -5.71 3.29
CA LEU A 120 14.45 -6.04 3.68
C LEU A 120 13.46 -4.93 3.30
N MET A 121 13.86 -3.66 3.38
CA MET A 121 13.05 -2.54 2.91
C MET A 121 12.91 -2.52 1.39
N ASP A 122 14.01 -2.79 0.66
CA ASP A 122 14.00 -2.92 -0.81
C ASP A 122 13.04 -4.04 -1.25
N ASP A 123 13.10 -5.19 -0.59
CA ASP A 123 12.21 -6.35 -0.85
C ASP A 123 10.74 -6.02 -0.56
N LEU A 124 10.44 -5.34 0.56
CA LEU A 124 9.08 -4.91 0.87
C LEU A 124 8.54 -3.95 -0.20
N GLU A 125 9.34 -2.97 -0.64
CA GLU A 125 8.96 -2.02 -1.69
C GLU A 125 8.69 -2.72 -3.02
N PHE A 126 9.55 -3.68 -3.40
CA PHE A 126 9.35 -4.52 -4.58
C PHE A 126 8.04 -5.29 -4.50
N ARG A 127 7.78 -5.99 -3.40
CA ARG A 127 6.54 -6.76 -3.21
C ARG A 127 5.30 -5.88 -3.24
N ILE A 128 5.35 -4.69 -2.67
CA ILE A 128 4.22 -3.75 -2.75
C ILE A 128 3.92 -3.39 -4.20
N ALA A 129 4.96 -3.06 -4.98
CA ALA A 129 4.80 -2.70 -6.39
C ALA A 129 4.26 -3.87 -7.22
N GLU A 130 4.80 -5.08 -7.03
CA GLU A 130 4.32 -6.29 -7.71
C GLU A 130 2.85 -6.59 -7.39
N LEU A 131 2.49 -6.55 -6.11
CA LEU A 131 1.11 -6.81 -5.67
C LEU A 131 0.12 -5.74 -6.13
N ALA A 132 0.58 -4.49 -6.26
CA ALA A 132 -0.22 -3.39 -6.81
C ALA A 132 -0.45 -3.57 -8.31
N GLU A 133 0.57 -3.98 -9.06
CA GLU A 133 0.45 -4.25 -10.49
C GLU A 133 -0.46 -5.45 -10.77
N GLN A 134 -0.30 -6.55 -10.03
CA GLN A 134 -1.21 -7.69 -10.10
C GLN A 134 -2.66 -7.28 -9.81
N ALA A 135 -2.88 -6.41 -8.82
CA ALA A 135 -4.20 -5.90 -8.50
C ALA A 135 -4.77 -5.01 -9.62
N ARG A 136 -3.93 -4.17 -10.25
CA ARG A 136 -4.30 -3.34 -11.39
C ARG A 136 -4.74 -4.19 -12.58
N VAL A 137 -3.95 -5.21 -12.94
CA VAL A 137 -4.28 -6.16 -14.01
C VAL A 137 -5.55 -6.96 -13.70
N ALA A 138 -5.74 -7.39 -12.45
CA ALA A 138 -6.94 -8.12 -12.03
C ALA A 138 -8.20 -7.24 -11.96
N ALA A 139 -8.05 -5.94 -11.74
CA ALA A 139 -9.14 -4.97 -11.70
C ALA A 139 -9.59 -4.49 -13.09
N GLU A 140 -8.83 -4.80 -14.14
CA GLU A 140 -9.16 -4.45 -15.51
C GLU A 140 -10.51 -5.06 -15.93
N ARG A 141 -11.32 -4.28 -16.63
CA ARG A 141 -12.65 -4.68 -17.08
C ARG A 141 -12.80 -4.41 -18.58
N PRO A 142 -13.59 -5.23 -19.29
CA PRO A 142 -14.04 -4.89 -20.63
C PRO A 142 -14.90 -3.64 -20.61
N ASP A 143 -15.06 -3.02 -21.78
CA ASP A 143 -15.83 -1.78 -21.95
C ASP A 143 -17.34 -1.99 -21.87
N MET A 144 -17.81 -3.22 -22.08
CA MET A 144 -19.18 -3.63 -21.79
C MET A 144 -19.22 -4.49 -20.53
N ASP A 145 -20.20 -4.22 -19.67
CA ASP A 145 -20.52 -5.08 -18.54
C ASP A 145 -21.47 -6.23 -18.95
N GLY A 146 -21.70 -7.17 -18.03
CA GLY A 146 -22.54 -8.33 -18.32
C GLY A 146 -23.98 -7.97 -18.65
N ALA A 147 -24.50 -6.85 -18.14
CA ALA A 147 -25.86 -6.40 -18.45
C ALA A 147 -25.96 -5.89 -19.89
N ALA A 148 -24.96 -5.13 -20.34
CA ALA A 148 -24.86 -4.68 -21.72
C ALA A 148 -24.71 -5.87 -22.69
N VAL A 149 -23.90 -6.87 -22.36
CA VAL A 149 -23.76 -8.10 -23.16
C VAL A 149 -25.07 -8.85 -23.29
N MET A 150 -25.80 -9.05 -22.18
CA MET A 150 -27.12 -9.70 -22.20
C MET A 150 -28.12 -8.95 -23.09
N ALA A 151 -28.17 -7.62 -22.96
CA ALA A 151 -29.08 -6.79 -23.73
C ALA A 151 -28.73 -6.79 -25.23
N TYR A 152 -27.44 -6.80 -25.58
CA TYR A 152 -26.98 -6.76 -26.96
C TYR A 152 -27.18 -8.11 -27.68
N LEU A 153 -26.74 -9.22 -27.06
CA LEU A 153 -26.83 -10.56 -27.66
C LEU A 153 -28.20 -11.23 -27.47
N GLY A 154 -29.08 -10.66 -26.65
CA GLY A 154 -30.39 -11.24 -26.35
C GLY A 154 -30.32 -12.54 -25.54
N ILE A 155 -29.25 -12.74 -24.77
CA ILE A 155 -29.02 -13.95 -23.97
C ILE A 155 -29.35 -13.74 -22.48
N GLY A 156 -29.75 -14.84 -21.82
CA GLY A 156 -29.99 -14.85 -20.37
C GLY A 156 -28.71 -14.97 -19.53
N PRO A 157 -28.82 -14.86 -18.19
CA PRO A 157 -27.69 -15.07 -17.28
C PRO A 157 -27.09 -16.47 -17.44
N GLY A 158 -25.80 -16.57 -17.73
CA GLY A 158 -25.14 -17.85 -17.98
C GLY A 158 -23.62 -17.77 -18.20
N ARG A 159 -23.00 -18.94 -18.42
CA ARG A 159 -21.55 -19.08 -18.68
C ARG A 159 -21.10 -18.26 -19.89
N GLU A 160 -21.95 -18.18 -20.91
CA GLU A 160 -21.75 -17.45 -22.16
C GLU A 160 -21.42 -15.97 -21.93
N ILE A 161 -22.03 -15.32 -20.92
CA ILE A 161 -21.72 -13.93 -20.56
C ILE A 161 -20.28 -13.82 -20.08
N GLY A 162 -19.82 -14.76 -19.24
CA GLY A 162 -18.45 -14.77 -18.76
C GLY A 162 -17.44 -14.97 -19.89
N GLU A 163 -17.78 -15.80 -20.87
CA GLU A 163 -16.97 -16.03 -22.07
C GLU A 163 -16.92 -14.78 -22.96
N ALA A 164 -18.06 -14.10 -23.17
CA ALA A 164 -18.15 -12.85 -23.91
C ALA A 164 -17.35 -11.72 -23.23
N LEU A 165 -17.48 -11.56 -21.91
CA LEU A 165 -16.70 -10.57 -21.15
C LEU A 165 -15.20 -10.88 -21.20
N ALA A 166 -14.81 -12.16 -21.19
CA ALA A 166 -13.41 -12.56 -21.33
C ALA A 166 -12.87 -12.25 -22.74
N PHE A 167 -13.67 -12.49 -23.78
CA PHE A 167 -13.35 -12.12 -25.16
C PHE A 167 -13.17 -10.61 -25.30
N LEU A 168 -14.11 -9.81 -24.81
CA LEU A 168 -14.05 -8.34 -24.87
C LEU A 168 -12.86 -7.78 -24.09
N LEU A 169 -12.54 -8.37 -22.92
CA LEU A 169 -11.35 -7.99 -22.16
C LEU A 169 -10.06 -8.34 -22.91
N ALA A 170 -10.01 -9.48 -23.59
CA ALA A 170 -8.86 -9.85 -24.41
C ALA A 170 -8.70 -8.89 -25.60
N LEU A 171 -9.80 -8.52 -26.26
CA LEU A 171 -9.82 -7.57 -27.37
C LEU A 171 -9.30 -6.19 -26.94
N LYS A 172 -9.79 -5.69 -25.79
CA LYS A 172 -9.31 -4.44 -25.18
C LYS A 172 -7.80 -4.48 -24.89
N ARG A 173 -7.29 -5.61 -24.39
CA ARG A 173 -5.86 -5.79 -24.08
C ARG A 173 -4.97 -5.83 -25.32
N SER A 174 -5.45 -6.40 -26.43
CA SER A 174 -4.67 -6.55 -27.65
C SER A 174 -4.72 -5.31 -28.55
N GLU A 175 -5.88 -4.66 -28.64
CA GLU A 175 -6.15 -3.60 -29.63
C GLU A 175 -6.38 -2.23 -28.98
N GLY A 176 -6.56 -2.16 -27.66
CA GLY A 176 -6.80 -0.92 -26.92
C GLY A 176 -8.29 -0.55 -26.84
N GLU A 177 -8.55 0.72 -26.51
CA GLU A 177 -9.90 1.28 -26.53
C GLU A 177 -10.41 1.35 -27.97
N MET A 178 -11.66 0.93 -28.20
CA MET A 178 -12.29 0.95 -29.52
C MET A 178 -13.69 1.53 -29.47
N GLU A 179 -14.15 2.00 -30.62
CA GLU A 179 -15.52 2.51 -30.74
C GLU A 179 -16.54 1.40 -30.48
N ARG A 180 -17.64 1.77 -29.82
CA ARG A 180 -18.66 0.81 -29.39
C ARG A 180 -19.22 -0.01 -30.55
N SER A 181 -19.44 0.59 -31.70
CA SER A 181 -19.95 -0.09 -32.89
C SER A 181 -18.99 -1.16 -33.44
N GLU A 182 -17.67 -0.92 -33.33
CA GLU A 182 -16.66 -1.88 -33.76
C GLU A 182 -16.60 -3.07 -32.79
N MET A 183 -16.64 -2.80 -31.50
CA MET A 183 -16.71 -3.81 -30.44
C MET A 183 -17.93 -4.70 -30.57
N GLU A 184 -19.11 -4.11 -30.79
CA GLU A 184 -20.37 -4.79 -31.02
C GLU A 184 -20.29 -5.70 -32.26
N ALA A 185 -19.73 -5.22 -33.37
CA ALA A 185 -19.53 -6.04 -34.58
C ALA A 185 -18.55 -7.20 -34.36
N ARG A 186 -17.47 -7.00 -33.58
CA ARG A 186 -16.52 -8.06 -33.21
C ARG A 186 -17.16 -9.11 -32.31
N LEU A 187 -18.01 -8.66 -31.38
CA LEU A 187 -18.78 -9.53 -30.50
C LEU A 187 -19.77 -10.39 -31.30
N ASP A 188 -20.41 -9.82 -32.33
CA ASP A 188 -21.30 -10.57 -33.23
C ASP A 188 -20.56 -11.66 -34.00
N ILE A 189 -19.40 -11.32 -34.58
CA ILE A 189 -18.56 -12.29 -35.29
C ILE A 189 -18.19 -13.44 -34.35
N TRP A 190 -17.63 -13.10 -33.18
CA TRP A 190 -17.22 -14.10 -32.18
C TRP A 190 -18.40 -14.97 -31.70
N TRP A 191 -19.58 -14.38 -31.52
CA TRP A 191 -20.78 -15.11 -31.08
C TRP A 191 -21.28 -16.08 -32.15
N SER A 192 -21.26 -15.66 -33.42
CA SER A 192 -21.70 -16.48 -34.55
C SER A 192 -20.80 -17.70 -34.79
N GLU A 193 -19.50 -17.59 -34.52
CA GLU A 193 -18.53 -18.70 -34.68
C GLU A 193 -18.67 -19.80 -33.61
N ARG A 194 -19.46 -19.55 -32.56
CA ARG A 194 -19.71 -20.47 -31.45
C ARG A 194 -21.06 -21.18 -31.53
N SER A 195 -21.93 -20.73 -32.43
CA SER A 195 -23.30 -21.23 -32.62
C SER A 195 -23.38 -22.39 -33.62
#